data_AF-A0A4S8LAT6-F1
#
_entry.id   AF-A0A4S8LAT6-F1
#
_cell.length_a   1.000
_cell.length_b   1.000
_cell.length_c   1.000
_cell.angle_alpha   90.00
_cell.angle_beta   90.00
_cell.angle_gamma   90.00
#
_symmetry.space_group_name_H-M   'P 1'
#
loop_
_entity.id
_entity.type
_entity.pdbx_description
1 polymer ?
#
loop_
_entity_poly.entity_id
_entity_poly.type
_entity_poly.pdbx_seq_one_letter_code
_entity_poly.pdbx_strand_id
1 'polypeptide(L)'
;MTKLTGCVVGAVFLAVGVVAQDNTWCGKHYMSTDPVVSPGGNFPIASTSPSPLLAIRCGAAVKPYLPEDVESSDDATFVSILVDTPITNRNITGATPVTLPSSSDAVLSVTVSVDGKTLASGDVPLNASKHSLPFNLSSLEPRVEAYTITCDATLPDGQKFNGTNLLTFLPTPPADIGSVTKMDMRTGGLLARPANGSEGPYERVMPIGFYTQYGDYLSQDLSIPATLKEQGSRTHRQDQIHPVPPFDNETVLNQVLDAMQEAGLYIMYDMRGTYMNDTSVTSQVNLLKQRPNLLLWYTADEPDGTSDALTATPHAKNLINSLDGGDGKGGAGYHPVSLVLNCENYFFTEYSEGADILLQDTYTVGNNLSFSSVWGTVCTDDYGDCGCDNCHLGFEDIIVRMDEFADRIFFNGWELDKVVWAVPQAFGNESYWTRYPTGKEVNVQSVIGINHGGVGVVPWDDTKVIPSDIKNSFSDLALSLPSIIPFILEPGVEHSQFTTALTVNSSSSSTSKVDIGAWKAGSKTLVLLTNMGYESGSVTFDELGLGDGEGVMEQVFKSGASVGEDGKSIVFEEVGSGGFVFTTSDTV
;
A
#
# COMPACT_ATOMS: atom_id res chain seq x y z
N MET A 1 -27.61 -43.63 15.14
CA MET A 1 -27.65 -44.43 13.89
C MET A 1 -28.21 -43.49 12.85
N THR A 2 -27.48 -42.97 11.86
CA THR A 2 -26.38 -43.53 11.07
C THR A 2 -25.49 -42.36 10.62
N LYS A 3 -24.18 -42.53 10.76
CA LYS A 3 -23.13 -41.61 10.30
C LYS A 3 -23.05 -41.63 8.76
N LEU A 4 -22.82 -40.49 8.13
CA LEU A 4 -22.18 -40.42 6.82
C LEU A 4 -20.91 -39.58 6.93
N THR A 5 -19.85 -40.17 6.41
CA THR A 5 -18.45 -39.82 6.57
C THR A 5 -18.04 -38.91 5.40
N GLY A 6 -17.48 -37.73 5.70
CA GLY A 6 -16.75 -36.91 4.74
C GLY A 6 -15.25 -37.03 5.02
N CYS A 7 -14.49 -37.51 4.03
CA CYS A 7 -13.05 -37.71 4.11
C CYS A 7 -12.29 -36.40 4.31
N VAL A 8 -11.54 -36.32 5.41
CA VAL A 8 -10.37 -35.45 5.54
C VAL A 8 -9.21 -36.18 4.89
N VAL A 9 -8.67 -35.64 3.80
CA VAL A 9 -7.39 -36.10 3.24
C VAL A 9 -6.29 -35.41 4.02
N GLY A 10 -5.73 -36.11 5.00
CA GLY A 10 -4.53 -35.67 5.72
C GLY A 10 -3.29 -35.86 4.86
N ALA A 11 -2.57 -34.77 4.60
CA ALA A 11 -1.20 -34.81 4.15
C ALA A 11 -0.29 -35.16 5.34
N VAL A 12 0.50 -36.22 5.21
CA VAL A 12 1.47 -36.66 6.22
C VAL A 12 2.73 -35.80 6.10
N PHE A 13 2.90 -34.84 7.00
CA PHE A 13 4.18 -34.15 7.19
C PHE A 13 5.10 -35.01 8.07
N LEU A 14 6.28 -35.33 7.55
CA LEU A 14 7.37 -35.95 8.30
C LEU A 14 7.90 -34.95 9.34
N ALA A 15 7.78 -35.32 10.61
CA ALA A 15 8.17 -34.52 11.77
C ALA A 15 9.68 -34.24 11.78
N VAL A 16 10.04 -32.98 11.53
CA VAL A 16 11.25 -32.34 12.08
C VAL A 16 10.77 -31.57 13.30
N GLY A 17 11.48 -31.67 14.43
CA GLY A 17 11.02 -31.17 15.74
C GLY A 17 10.65 -29.68 15.71
N VAL A 18 9.36 -29.40 15.59
CA VAL A 18 8.74 -28.10 15.79
C VAL A 18 8.55 -27.96 17.31
N VAL A 19 9.20 -26.97 17.92
CA VAL A 19 8.77 -26.46 19.23
C VAL A 19 7.29 -26.14 19.05
N ALA A 20 6.40 -26.77 19.82
CA ALA A 20 4.97 -26.53 19.70
C ALA A 20 4.73 -25.02 19.69
N GLN A 21 4.34 -24.47 18.54
CA GLN A 21 3.78 -23.13 18.50
C GLN A 21 2.51 -23.25 19.33
N ASP A 22 2.45 -22.45 20.39
CA ASP A 22 1.20 -22.25 21.11
C ASP A 22 0.11 -21.80 20.11
N ASN A 23 -1.16 -22.11 20.39
CA ASN A 23 -2.28 -21.72 19.54
C ASN A 23 -2.50 -20.20 19.64
N THR A 24 -1.67 -19.43 18.96
CA THR A 24 -1.67 -17.97 18.99
C THR A 24 -1.90 -17.36 17.61
N TRP A 25 -2.57 -16.22 17.59
CA TRP A 25 -2.69 -15.32 16.44
C TRP A 25 -2.28 -13.93 16.89
N CYS A 26 -1.37 -13.26 16.19
CA CYS A 26 -0.83 -11.95 16.63
C CYS A 26 -0.26 -11.99 18.07
N GLY A 27 0.33 -13.12 18.47
CA GLY A 27 0.81 -13.36 19.83
C GLY A 27 -0.27 -13.61 20.90
N LYS A 28 -1.57 -13.58 20.54
CA LYS A 28 -2.70 -13.80 21.45
C LYS A 28 -3.16 -15.24 21.42
N HIS A 29 -3.36 -15.85 22.58
CA HIS A 29 -4.12 -17.10 22.66
C HIS A 29 -5.57 -16.88 22.24
N TYR A 30 -6.11 -17.76 21.39
CA TYR A 30 -7.48 -17.64 20.90
C TYR A 30 -8.43 -18.75 21.39
N MET A 31 -7.92 -19.89 21.89
CA MET A 31 -8.77 -20.98 22.40
C MET A 31 -9.22 -20.74 23.84
N SER A 32 -10.48 -21.05 24.14
CA SER A 32 -11.11 -20.88 25.47
C SER A 32 -10.42 -21.61 26.63
N THR A 33 -9.58 -22.61 26.34
CA THR A 33 -8.81 -23.35 27.34
C THR A 33 -7.47 -22.72 27.68
N ASP A 34 -7.02 -21.79 26.84
CA ASP A 34 -5.69 -21.21 26.91
C ASP A 34 -5.69 -19.98 27.82
N PRO A 35 -4.57 -19.68 28.51
CA PRO A 35 -4.50 -18.52 29.38
C PRO A 35 -4.52 -17.21 28.58
N VAL A 36 -4.91 -16.12 29.24
CA VAL A 36 -4.67 -14.76 28.72
C VAL A 36 -3.21 -14.41 28.95
N VAL A 37 -2.51 -14.03 27.88
CA VAL A 37 -1.10 -13.61 27.93
C VAL A 37 -0.94 -12.35 27.09
N SER A 38 -0.13 -11.42 27.57
CA SER A 38 0.19 -10.25 26.76
C SER A 38 0.99 -10.68 25.52
N PRO A 39 0.61 -10.24 24.31
CA PRO A 39 1.28 -10.68 23.07
C PRO A 39 2.77 -10.36 23.02
N GLY A 40 3.19 -9.28 23.70
CA GLY A 40 4.51 -8.69 23.46
C GLY A 40 4.59 -8.11 22.05
N GLY A 41 5.80 -7.89 21.53
CA GLY A 41 5.99 -7.43 20.14
C GLY A 41 5.46 -6.05 19.80
N ASN A 42 4.78 -5.35 20.72
CA ASN A 42 4.21 -4.03 20.51
C ASN A 42 5.25 -3.05 19.96
N PHE A 43 4.87 -2.27 18.96
CA PHE A 43 5.65 -1.16 18.46
C PHE A 43 5.96 -0.19 19.61
N PRO A 44 7.22 0.24 19.77
CA PRO A 44 7.62 1.05 20.92
C PRO A 44 6.92 2.40 20.90
N ILE A 45 6.30 2.77 22.04
CA ILE A 45 5.80 4.12 22.23
C ILE A 45 6.99 5.08 22.27
N ALA A 46 6.98 6.03 21.33
CA ALA A 46 7.94 7.10 21.24
C ALA A 46 8.10 7.86 22.57
N SER A 47 9.30 7.87 23.13
CA SER A 47 9.59 8.82 24.21
C SER A 47 9.58 10.25 23.66
N THR A 48 9.15 11.22 24.47
CA THR A 48 9.10 12.63 24.08
C THR A 48 10.34 13.39 24.55
N SER A 49 10.75 14.38 23.76
CA SER A 49 11.85 15.30 24.06
C SER A 49 11.32 16.67 24.48
N PRO A 50 11.87 17.29 25.55
CA PRO A 50 11.48 18.63 25.99
C PRO A 50 11.96 19.73 25.03
N SER A 51 12.90 19.43 24.15
CA SER A 51 13.38 20.31 23.08
C SER A 51 13.02 19.73 21.71
N PRO A 52 12.82 20.57 20.67
CA PRO A 52 12.61 20.07 19.33
C PRO A 52 13.81 19.24 18.86
N LEU A 53 13.51 18.23 18.08
CA LEU A 53 14.46 17.33 17.43
C LEU A 53 14.33 17.49 15.92
N LEU A 54 15.43 17.26 15.20
CA LEU A 54 15.48 17.19 13.75
C LEU A 54 16.15 15.88 13.33
N ALA A 55 15.52 15.16 12.42
CA ALA A 55 16.16 14.09 11.65
C ALA A 55 16.43 14.60 10.24
N ILE A 56 17.56 14.23 9.66
CA ILE A 56 17.80 14.38 8.22
C ILE A 56 17.63 13.01 7.58
N ARG A 57 16.72 12.92 6.62
CA ARG A 57 16.38 11.70 5.90
C ARG A 57 16.58 11.96 4.42
N CYS A 58 17.09 10.97 3.70
CA CYS A 58 17.24 11.09 2.28
C CYS A 58 17.08 9.75 1.57
N GLY A 59 16.65 9.79 0.32
CA GLY A 59 16.40 8.61 -0.50
C GLY A 59 16.32 8.98 -1.97
N ALA A 60 16.49 8.01 -2.86
CA ALA A 60 16.31 8.25 -4.29
C ALA A 60 14.83 8.55 -4.59
N ALA A 61 14.56 9.49 -5.51
CA ALA A 61 13.20 9.78 -5.93
C ALA A 61 12.55 8.60 -6.66
N VAL A 62 13.35 7.78 -7.35
CA VAL A 62 12.90 6.57 -8.04
C VAL A 62 13.84 5.42 -7.67
N LYS A 63 13.28 4.22 -7.46
CA LYS A 63 14.06 2.99 -7.26
C LYS A 63 13.51 1.80 -8.06
N PRO A 64 14.35 1.03 -8.78
CA PRO A 64 15.73 1.38 -9.15
C PRO A 64 15.78 2.45 -10.26
N TYR A 65 16.89 3.18 -10.35
CA TYR A 65 17.28 3.85 -11.59
C TYR A 65 17.92 2.85 -12.56
N LEU A 66 17.82 3.14 -13.86
CA LEU A 66 18.39 2.37 -14.97
C LEU A 66 19.21 3.27 -15.90
N PRO A 67 20.09 2.71 -16.76
CA PRO A 67 20.92 3.52 -17.65
C PRO A 67 20.12 4.40 -18.61
N GLU A 68 18.90 4.01 -18.95
CA GLU A 68 17.97 4.81 -19.77
C GLU A 68 17.45 6.07 -19.06
N ASP A 69 17.54 6.16 -17.73
CA ASP A 69 17.09 7.32 -16.96
C ASP A 69 18.10 8.48 -16.98
N VAL A 70 19.33 8.24 -17.47
CA VAL A 70 20.38 9.26 -17.60
C VAL A 70 19.92 10.44 -18.47
N GLU A 71 19.11 10.15 -19.49
CA GLU A 71 18.62 11.13 -20.47
C GLU A 71 17.17 11.58 -20.17
N SER A 72 16.62 11.27 -18.98
CA SER A 72 15.27 11.68 -18.59
C SER A 72 15.13 13.22 -18.68
N SER A 73 14.37 13.70 -19.67
CA SER A 73 14.39 15.11 -20.09
C SER A 73 13.20 15.95 -19.61
N ASP A 74 12.07 15.33 -19.28
CA ASP A 74 10.80 16.06 -19.17
C ASP A 74 10.42 16.40 -17.72
N ASP A 75 11.02 15.71 -16.75
CA ASP A 75 10.79 15.91 -15.31
C ASP A 75 12.13 16.05 -14.58
N ALA A 76 12.48 17.29 -14.27
CA ALA A 76 13.74 17.64 -13.61
C ALA A 76 13.90 17.07 -12.19
N THR A 77 12.83 16.54 -11.60
CA THR A 77 12.84 15.94 -10.25
C THR A 77 12.89 14.43 -10.27
N PHE A 78 12.77 13.80 -11.46
CA PHE A 78 12.80 12.34 -11.60
C PHE A 78 14.12 11.74 -11.13
N VAL A 79 15.24 12.34 -11.55
CA VAL A 79 16.59 12.00 -11.07
C VAL A 79 16.98 12.97 -9.96
N SER A 80 16.58 12.65 -8.73
CA SER A 80 16.88 13.48 -7.57
C SER A 80 17.02 12.65 -6.29
N ILE A 81 17.63 13.29 -5.30
CA ILE A 81 17.58 12.82 -3.91
C ILE A 81 16.45 13.57 -3.22
N LEU A 82 15.48 12.83 -2.70
CA LEU A 82 14.46 13.37 -1.81
C LEU A 82 15.07 13.58 -0.44
N VAL A 83 14.76 14.71 0.19
CA VAL A 83 15.24 15.07 1.52
C VAL A 83 14.07 15.47 2.40
N ASP A 84 13.97 14.80 3.55
CA ASP A 84 13.01 15.12 4.61
C ASP A 84 13.76 15.67 5.82
N THR A 85 13.23 16.74 6.41
CA THR A 85 13.81 17.47 7.54
C THR A 85 12.82 17.62 8.70
N PRO A 86 12.13 16.54 9.11
CA PRO A 86 11.03 16.64 10.07
C PRO A 86 11.50 17.24 11.39
N ILE A 87 10.73 18.19 11.90
CA ILE A 87 10.90 18.75 13.24
C ILE A 87 9.83 18.15 14.15
N THR A 88 10.27 17.54 15.25
CA THR A 88 9.35 16.83 16.15
C THR A 88 9.81 16.89 17.60
N ASN A 89 8.89 16.61 18.52
CA ASN A 89 9.20 16.35 19.92
C ASN A 89 9.13 14.84 20.25
N ARG A 90 8.93 13.96 19.27
CA ARG A 90 8.98 12.51 19.42
C ARG A 90 10.39 12.00 19.07
N ASN A 91 10.96 11.13 19.89
CA ASN A 91 12.25 10.48 19.59
C ASN A 91 12.08 9.44 18.47
N ILE A 92 12.12 9.90 17.22
CA ILE A 92 12.15 9.04 16.03
C ILE A 92 13.57 8.61 15.69
N THR A 93 13.72 7.61 14.83
CA THR A 93 15.03 7.17 14.33
C THR A 93 15.80 8.36 13.71
N GLY A 94 17.11 8.44 13.93
CA GLY A 94 17.95 9.50 13.36
C GLY A 94 17.71 10.93 13.86
N ALA A 95 16.75 11.17 14.75
CA ALA A 95 16.49 12.51 15.27
C ALA A 95 17.48 12.93 16.35
N THR A 96 17.92 14.19 16.29
CA THR A 96 18.83 14.79 17.27
C THR A 96 18.34 16.18 17.70
N PRO A 97 18.68 16.67 18.91
CA PRO A 97 18.24 17.98 19.37
C PRO A 97 18.63 19.11 18.40
N VAL A 98 17.69 20.01 18.12
CA VAL A 98 17.90 21.17 17.27
C VAL A 98 17.56 22.46 18.01
N THR A 99 18.36 23.50 17.83
CA THR A 99 17.93 24.86 18.20
C THR A 99 17.29 25.52 17.00
N LEU A 100 15.98 25.74 17.06
CA LEU A 100 15.24 26.35 15.95
C LEU A 100 15.67 27.81 15.73
N PRO A 101 16.02 28.19 14.50
CA PRO A 101 16.32 29.57 14.17
C PRO A 101 15.12 30.48 14.43
N SER A 102 15.38 31.76 14.75
CA SER A 102 14.31 32.74 14.99
C SER A 102 13.57 33.15 13.70
N SER A 103 14.16 32.88 12.54
CA SER A 103 13.57 33.16 11.23
C SER A 103 12.76 31.95 10.76
N SER A 104 11.53 32.19 10.28
CA SER A 104 10.69 31.17 9.63
C SER A 104 11.30 30.65 8.32
N ASP A 105 12.12 31.46 7.67
CA ASP A 105 12.68 31.17 6.35
C ASP A 105 14.04 30.46 6.45
N ALA A 106 14.34 29.88 7.61
CA ALA A 106 15.59 29.17 7.81
C ALA A 106 15.64 27.89 7.00
N VAL A 107 16.79 27.64 6.39
CA VAL A 107 17.08 26.48 5.55
C VAL A 107 18.28 25.72 6.10
N LEU A 108 18.33 24.43 5.79
CA LEU A 108 19.48 23.57 5.97
C LEU A 108 20.29 23.55 4.67
N SER A 109 21.59 23.83 4.76
CA SER A 109 22.49 23.56 3.64
C SER A 109 22.80 22.06 3.63
N VAL A 110 22.28 21.35 2.64
CA VAL A 110 22.38 19.88 2.51
C VAL A 110 23.38 19.52 1.42
N THR A 111 24.27 18.58 1.72
CA THR A 111 25.17 17.95 0.77
C THR A 111 24.95 16.45 0.81
N VAL A 112 24.62 15.86 -0.34
CA VAL A 112 24.51 14.41 -0.52
C VAL A 112 25.78 13.91 -1.16
N SER A 113 26.38 12.85 -0.61
CA SER A 113 27.62 12.27 -1.11
C SER A 113 27.53 10.75 -1.28
N VAL A 114 28.29 10.26 -2.25
CA VAL A 114 28.49 8.84 -2.56
C VAL A 114 29.99 8.61 -2.70
N ASP A 115 30.53 7.60 -2.02
CA ASP A 115 31.96 7.25 -2.06
C ASP A 115 32.88 8.46 -1.82
N GLY A 116 32.46 9.38 -0.93
CA GLY A 116 33.20 10.61 -0.60
C GLY A 116 33.14 11.73 -1.64
N LYS A 117 32.34 11.60 -2.70
CA LYS A 117 32.10 12.64 -3.71
C LYS A 117 30.70 13.21 -3.57
N THR A 118 30.56 14.52 -3.76
CA THR A 118 29.25 15.18 -3.78
C THR A 118 28.45 14.73 -5.00
N LEU A 119 27.25 14.20 -4.73
CA LEU A 119 26.26 13.81 -5.73
C LEU A 119 25.27 14.96 -5.99
N ALA A 120 24.75 15.57 -4.93
CA ALA A 120 23.80 16.68 -4.97
C ALA A 120 24.04 17.64 -3.81
N SER A 121 23.60 18.89 -3.94
CA SER A 121 23.63 19.86 -2.83
C SER A 121 22.57 20.95 -3.04
N GLY A 122 22.00 21.46 -1.96
CA GLY A 122 21.05 22.56 -2.02
C GLY A 122 20.58 23.01 -0.65
N ASP A 123 19.81 24.09 -0.64
CA ASP A 123 19.16 24.61 0.55
C ASP A 123 17.78 23.97 0.70
N VAL A 124 17.57 23.26 1.82
CA VAL A 124 16.32 22.54 2.10
C VAL A 124 15.58 23.24 3.24
N PRO A 125 14.29 23.60 3.09
CA PRO A 125 13.52 24.17 4.18
C PRO A 125 13.49 23.28 5.42
N LEU A 126 13.33 23.88 6.59
CA LEU A 126 13.02 23.14 7.81
C LEU A 126 11.61 22.54 7.74
N ASN A 127 11.44 21.34 8.31
CA ASN A 127 10.17 20.60 8.29
C ASN A 127 9.66 20.32 6.86
N ALA A 128 10.58 20.16 5.92
CA ALA A 128 10.27 19.76 4.56
C ALA A 128 10.04 18.25 4.48
N SER A 129 9.16 17.84 3.58
CA SER A 129 9.01 16.45 3.16
C SER A 129 9.20 16.36 1.65
N LYS A 130 9.92 15.34 1.21
CA LYS A 130 10.24 14.98 -0.16
C LYS A 130 10.83 16.14 -0.98
N HIS A 131 11.65 16.99 -0.35
CA HIS A 131 12.30 18.08 -1.06
C HIS A 131 13.34 17.51 -2.03
N SER A 132 13.23 17.81 -3.33
CA SER A 132 14.10 17.22 -4.35
C SER A 132 15.41 18.00 -4.51
N LEU A 133 16.52 17.27 -4.49
CA LEU A 133 17.84 17.74 -4.88
C LEU A 133 18.28 17.00 -6.16
N PRO A 134 18.07 17.57 -7.36
CA PRO A 134 18.42 16.93 -8.62
C PRO A 134 19.92 16.66 -8.75
N PHE A 135 20.25 15.57 -9.44
CA PHE A 135 21.64 15.23 -9.79
C PHE A 135 21.71 14.56 -11.17
N ASN A 136 22.93 14.32 -11.66
CA ASN A 136 23.13 13.61 -12.93
C ASN A 136 23.60 12.17 -12.68
N LEU A 137 22.82 11.19 -13.15
CA LEU A 137 23.17 9.76 -13.05
C LEU A 137 24.47 9.39 -13.77
N SER A 138 24.89 10.15 -14.78
CA SER A 138 26.19 9.97 -15.46
C SER A 138 27.41 10.11 -14.53
N SER A 139 27.22 10.62 -13.32
CA SER A 139 28.26 10.69 -12.29
C SER A 139 28.49 9.36 -11.56
N LEU A 140 27.59 8.39 -11.75
CA LEU A 140 27.62 7.05 -11.18
C LEU A 140 27.70 6.02 -12.31
N GLU A 141 28.16 4.81 -11.99
CA GLU A 141 28.19 3.69 -12.92
C GLU A 141 27.08 2.69 -12.53
N PRO A 142 26.31 2.14 -13.48
CA PRO A 142 25.32 1.13 -13.14
C PRO A 142 25.99 -0.11 -12.51
N ARG A 143 25.46 -0.60 -11.39
CA ARG A 143 25.99 -1.78 -10.70
C ARG A 143 24.92 -2.51 -9.88
N VAL A 144 25.19 -3.77 -9.56
CA VAL A 144 24.28 -4.62 -8.79
C VAL A 144 24.20 -4.19 -7.33
N GLU A 145 25.34 -3.78 -6.75
CA GLU A 145 25.39 -3.28 -5.38
C GLU A 145 24.86 -1.85 -5.25
N ALA A 146 23.93 -1.60 -4.34
CA ALA A 146 23.45 -0.23 -4.12
C ALA A 146 24.58 0.73 -3.69
N TYR A 147 24.43 2.01 -4.00
CA TYR A 147 25.28 3.07 -3.48
C TYR A 147 24.80 3.49 -2.09
N THR A 148 25.70 3.54 -1.10
CA THR A 148 25.39 4.21 0.16
C THR A 148 25.48 5.72 -0.06
N ILE A 149 24.35 6.41 0.08
CA ILE A 149 24.28 7.87 0.10
C ILE A 149 24.41 8.36 1.54
N THR A 150 25.17 9.44 1.73
CA THR A 150 25.30 10.16 3.00
C THR A 150 24.85 11.59 2.82
N CYS A 151 23.93 12.05 3.67
CA CYS A 151 23.32 13.37 3.62
C CYS A 151 23.74 14.16 4.85
N ASP A 152 24.61 15.13 4.63
CA ASP A 152 25.09 16.06 5.65
C ASP A 152 24.33 17.37 5.53
N ALA A 153 23.68 17.78 6.61
CA ALA A 153 22.92 19.02 6.67
C ALA A 153 23.51 19.95 7.74
N THR A 154 23.64 21.24 7.41
CA THR A 154 24.19 22.25 8.32
C THR A 154 23.23 23.44 8.44
N LEU A 155 22.89 23.82 9.67
CA LEU A 155 22.15 25.05 9.98
C LEU A 155 23.05 26.29 9.88
N PRO A 156 22.48 27.50 9.72
CA PRO A 156 23.24 28.75 9.66
C PRO A 156 24.11 29.02 10.91
N ASP A 157 23.74 28.48 12.07
CA ASP A 157 24.49 28.59 13.32
C ASP A 157 25.62 27.56 13.48
N GLY A 158 25.75 26.64 12.51
CA GLY A 158 26.78 25.61 12.44
C GLY A 158 26.39 24.27 13.05
N GLN A 159 25.17 24.09 13.58
CA GLN A 159 24.68 22.76 13.97
C GLN A 159 24.63 21.83 12.76
N LYS A 160 25.00 20.57 12.96
CA LYS A 160 25.12 19.56 11.89
C LYS A 160 24.25 18.35 12.17
N PHE A 161 23.68 17.81 11.11
CA PHE A 161 22.85 16.62 11.09
C PHE A 161 23.35 15.70 9.99
N ASN A 162 23.23 14.39 10.20
CA ASN A 162 23.67 13.39 9.24
C ASN A 162 22.65 12.26 9.14
N GLY A 163 22.46 11.75 7.93
CA GLY A 163 21.61 10.62 7.62
C GLY A 163 22.21 9.82 6.47
N THR A 164 21.80 8.56 6.36
CA THR A 164 22.29 7.64 5.32
C THR A 164 21.16 6.82 4.75
N ASN A 165 21.24 6.48 3.47
CA ASN A 165 20.34 5.53 2.83
C ASN A 165 21.02 4.85 1.63
N LEU A 166 20.28 4.07 0.86
CA LEU A 166 20.72 3.38 -0.34
C LEU A 166 20.13 4.04 -1.60
N LEU A 167 20.95 4.16 -2.63
CA LEU A 167 20.55 4.52 -3.99
C LEU A 167 20.82 3.33 -4.90
N THR A 168 19.78 2.81 -5.52
CA THR A 168 19.88 1.66 -6.42
C THR A 168 19.92 2.15 -7.87
N PHE A 169 21.04 1.92 -8.55
CA PHE A 169 21.23 2.22 -9.98
C PHE A 169 21.70 0.95 -10.68
N LEU A 170 20.75 0.15 -11.17
CA LEU A 170 21.02 -1.17 -11.73
C LEU A 170 21.50 -1.07 -13.18
N PRO A 171 22.26 -2.05 -13.68
CA PRO A 171 22.55 -2.19 -15.10
C PRO A 171 21.27 -2.34 -15.94
N THR A 172 21.39 -2.21 -17.26
CA THR A 172 20.33 -2.64 -18.18
C THR A 172 19.93 -4.08 -17.85
N PRO A 173 18.62 -4.39 -17.73
CA PRO A 173 18.16 -5.74 -17.43
C PRO A 173 18.80 -6.77 -18.37
N PRO A 174 19.33 -7.88 -17.83
CA PRO A 174 19.80 -8.99 -18.65
C PRO A 174 18.64 -9.65 -19.40
N ALA A 175 18.95 -10.47 -20.40
CA ALA A 175 17.95 -11.08 -21.29
C ALA A 175 16.99 -12.06 -20.57
N ASP A 176 17.33 -12.53 -19.37
CA ASP A 176 16.48 -13.37 -18.53
C ASP A 176 15.58 -12.56 -17.58
N ILE A 177 15.51 -11.24 -17.73
CA ILE A 177 14.60 -10.36 -16.99
C ILE A 177 13.73 -9.61 -18.00
N GLY A 178 12.42 -9.87 -17.96
CA GLY A 178 11.47 -9.46 -18.99
C GLY A 178 10.94 -8.04 -18.84
N SER A 179 10.98 -7.49 -17.62
CA SER A 179 10.46 -6.17 -17.28
C SER A 179 11.22 -5.58 -16.09
N VAL A 180 10.93 -4.31 -15.82
CA VAL A 180 11.32 -3.61 -14.59
C VAL A 180 10.12 -2.82 -14.12
N THR A 181 9.88 -2.84 -12.82
CA THR A 181 8.91 -1.97 -12.16
C THR A 181 9.65 -1.07 -11.20
N LYS A 182 9.49 0.24 -11.36
CA LYS A 182 10.11 1.23 -10.46
C LYS A 182 9.09 1.71 -9.44
N MET A 183 9.55 2.02 -8.24
CA MET A 183 8.79 2.80 -7.28
C MET A 183 9.18 4.27 -7.42
N ASP A 184 8.18 5.15 -7.56
CA ASP A 184 8.34 6.60 -7.51
C ASP A 184 8.06 7.08 -6.08
N MET A 185 9.10 7.33 -5.30
CA MET A 185 8.98 7.69 -3.89
C MET A 185 8.46 9.12 -3.67
N ARG A 186 8.36 9.93 -4.74
CA ARG A 186 7.72 11.25 -4.65
C ARG A 186 6.23 11.12 -4.34
N THR A 187 5.59 10.09 -4.86
CA THR A 187 4.14 9.84 -4.67
C THR A 187 3.86 8.50 -3.99
N GLY A 188 4.81 7.57 -4.00
CA GLY A 188 4.67 6.19 -3.56
C GLY A 188 4.21 5.23 -4.67
N GLY A 189 3.84 5.75 -5.85
CA GLY A 189 3.29 4.96 -6.95
C GLY A 189 4.31 4.08 -7.66
N LEU A 190 3.82 3.26 -8.59
CA LEU A 190 4.65 2.43 -9.46
C LEU A 190 4.80 3.03 -10.85
N LEU A 191 5.90 2.70 -11.50
CA LEU A 191 6.17 2.98 -12.91
C LEU A 191 6.48 1.67 -13.61
N ALA A 192 5.71 1.32 -14.64
CA ALA A 192 5.92 0.10 -15.42
C ALA A 192 5.64 0.33 -16.91
N ARG A 193 6.23 -0.52 -17.74
CA ARG A 193 5.95 -0.57 -19.20
C ARG A 193 4.72 -1.43 -19.47
N PRO A 194 4.08 -1.30 -20.64
CA PRO A 194 2.84 -2.01 -20.96
C PRO A 194 2.91 -3.52 -20.67
N ALA A 195 1.97 -4.01 -19.86
CA ALA A 195 1.92 -5.41 -19.43
C ALA A 195 1.87 -6.42 -20.59
N ASN A 196 1.31 -6.06 -21.74
CA ASN A 196 1.28 -6.98 -22.89
C ASN A 196 2.67 -7.29 -23.51
N GLY A 197 3.74 -6.65 -23.03
CA GLY A 197 5.10 -6.80 -23.54
C GLY A 197 5.38 -6.01 -24.80
N SER A 198 4.47 -5.12 -25.23
CA SER A 198 4.77 -4.16 -26.28
C SER A 198 5.78 -3.12 -25.81
N GLU A 199 6.61 -2.63 -26.72
CA GLU A 199 7.48 -1.49 -26.43
C GLU A 199 6.64 -0.26 -26.06
N GLY A 200 7.10 0.49 -25.06
CA GLY A 200 6.43 1.70 -24.59
C GLY A 200 7.22 2.38 -23.47
N PRO A 201 6.90 3.64 -23.15
CA PRO A 201 7.50 4.34 -22.01
C PRO A 201 7.03 3.71 -20.68
N TYR A 202 7.68 4.09 -19.59
CA TYR A 202 7.10 3.85 -18.27
C TYR A 202 5.88 4.75 -18.07
N GLU A 203 4.80 4.16 -17.60
CA GLU A 203 3.59 4.86 -17.20
C GLU A 203 3.35 4.66 -15.70
N ARG A 204 2.65 5.62 -15.09
CA ARG A 204 2.23 5.53 -13.69
C ARG A 204 1.16 4.45 -13.54
N VAL A 205 1.42 3.49 -12.68
CA VAL A 205 0.51 2.39 -12.35
C VAL A 205 0.05 2.56 -10.91
N MET A 206 -1.27 2.66 -10.73
CA MET A 206 -1.94 2.51 -9.43
C MET A 206 -2.57 1.11 -9.41
N PRO A 207 -1.96 0.13 -8.74
CA PRO A 207 -2.41 -1.25 -8.88
C PRO A 207 -3.82 -1.44 -8.30
N ILE A 208 -4.75 -1.78 -9.19
CA ILE A 208 -6.13 -2.07 -8.85
C ILE A 208 -6.54 -3.41 -9.48
N GLY A 209 -6.99 -4.33 -8.63
CA GLY A 209 -7.30 -5.69 -9.02
C GLY A 209 -7.42 -6.59 -7.79
N PHE A 210 -7.96 -7.78 -7.94
CA PHE A 210 -8.21 -8.67 -6.80
C PHE A 210 -7.05 -9.64 -6.55
N TYR A 211 -6.92 -10.08 -5.29
CA TYR A 211 -6.46 -11.45 -5.03
C TYR A 211 -7.42 -12.40 -5.74
N THR A 212 -6.94 -13.24 -6.64
CA THR A 212 -7.79 -14.04 -7.52
C THR A 212 -7.45 -15.51 -7.38
N GLN A 213 -8.45 -16.33 -7.07
CA GLN A 213 -8.23 -17.75 -6.83
C GLN A 213 -7.70 -18.46 -8.09
N TYR A 214 -6.65 -19.27 -7.93
CA TYR A 214 -6.05 -20.01 -9.05
C TYR A 214 -6.74 -21.36 -9.30
N GLY A 215 -6.85 -22.19 -8.26
CA GLY A 215 -7.09 -23.63 -8.40
C GLY A 215 -8.43 -24.00 -9.03
N ASP A 216 -9.55 -23.48 -8.52
CA ASP A 216 -10.89 -23.78 -9.02
C ASP A 216 -11.49 -22.67 -9.91
N TYR A 217 -10.68 -21.63 -10.19
CA TYR A 217 -11.10 -20.46 -10.95
C TYR A 217 -10.16 -20.17 -12.14
N LEU A 218 -9.04 -19.45 -11.99
CA LEU A 218 -8.19 -19.07 -13.13
C LEU A 218 -7.68 -20.27 -13.95
N SER A 219 -7.26 -21.35 -13.29
CA SER A 219 -6.71 -22.53 -13.95
C SER A 219 -7.76 -23.36 -14.70
N GLN A 220 -9.05 -23.12 -14.46
CA GLN A 220 -10.16 -23.84 -15.08
C GLN A 220 -10.67 -23.15 -16.36
N ASP A 221 -10.41 -21.85 -16.52
CA ASP A 221 -10.91 -21.06 -17.65
C ASP A 221 -9.93 -19.93 -18.01
N LEU A 222 -9.13 -20.15 -19.05
CA LEU A 222 -8.14 -19.19 -19.55
C LEU A 222 -8.77 -17.93 -20.20
N SER A 223 -10.10 -17.87 -20.34
CA SER A 223 -10.78 -16.64 -20.77
C SER A 223 -11.02 -15.65 -19.64
N ILE A 224 -10.81 -16.06 -18.38
CA ILE A 224 -11.03 -15.20 -17.21
C ILE A 224 -10.15 -13.93 -17.26
N PRO A 225 -8.84 -13.96 -17.54
CA PRO A 225 -8.04 -12.73 -17.62
C PRO A 225 -8.57 -11.73 -18.65
N ALA A 226 -8.89 -12.20 -19.86
CA ALA A 226 -9.55 -11.36 -20.87
C ALA A 226 -10.89 -10.84 -20.36
N THR A 227 -11.68 -11.68 -19.69
CA THR A 227 -12.95 -11.29 -19.07
C THR A 227 -12.78 -10.32 -17.91
N LEU A 228 -11.73 -10.35 -17.11
CA LEU A 228 -11.50 -9.36 -16.05
C LEU A 228 -11.03 -8.02 -16.63
N LYS A 229 -10.32 -8.07 -17.76
CA LYS A 229 -10.03 -6.88 -18.57
C LYS A 229 -11.29 -6.33 -19.27
N GLU A 230 -12.12 -7.21 -19.83
CA GLU A 230 -13.30 -6.94 -20.69
C GLU A 230 -14.64 -6.85 -19.97
N GLN A 231 -14.78 -7.33 -18.73
CA GLN A 231 -15.83 -6.88 -17.81
C GLN A 231 -15.75 -5.36 -17.64
N GLY A 232 -14.67 -4.76 -18.18
CA GLY A 232 -14.42 -3.41 -18.64
C GLY A 232 -14.92 -2.87 -19.99
N SER A 233 -15.69 -3.57 -20.82
CA SER A 233 -16.08 -3.08 -22.15
C SER A 233 -17.26 -2.10 -22.10
N ARG A 234 -16.97 -0.91 -21.57
CA ARG A 234 -17.48 0.47 -21.80
C ARG A 234 -17.23 1.34 -20.59
N THR A 235 -16.99 0.71 -19.45
CA THR A 235 -16.90 1.33 -18.15
C THR A 235 -16.59 0.21 -17.14
N HIS A 236 -15.38 -0.40 -17.05
CA HIS A 236 -14.73 -1.05 -15.86
C HIS A 236 -13.20 -1.28 -16.18
N ARG A 237 -12.21 -1.23 -15.27
CA ARG A 237 -10.77 -1.52 -15.61
C ARG A 237 -10.02 -2.21 -14.46
N GLN A 238 -9.63 -3.48 -14.59
CA GLN A 238 -8.53 -4.02 -13.76
C GLN A 238 -7.19 -3.83 -14.50
N ASP A 239 -6.17 -3.46 -13.74
CA ASP A 239 -4.82 -3.30 -14.26
C ASP A 239 -3.88 -4.43 -13.81
N GLN A 240 -4.24 -5.15 -12.74
CA GLN A 240 -3.50 -6.32 -12.28
C GLN A 240 -4.39 -7.50 -11.88
N ILE A 241 -3.80 -8.69 -11.82
CA ILE A 241 -4.33 -9.84 -11.08
C ILE A 241 -3.23 -10.30 -10.10
N HIS A 242 -3.65 -10.61 -8.88
CA HIS A 242 -2.83 -11.27 -7.87
C HIS A 242 -3.27 -12.74 -7.77
N PRO A 243 -2.72 -13.67 -8.57
CA PRO A 243 -3.14 -15.06 -8.53
C PRO A 243 -2.72 -15.71 -7.20
N VAL A 244 -3.65 -16.39 -6.52
CA VAL A 244 -3.42 -17.04 -5.22
C VAL A 244 -3.03 -18.53 -5.43
N PRO A 245 -1.99 -19.09 -4.78
CA PRO A 245 -1.62 -20.51 -4.88
C PRO A 245 -2.77 -21.47 -4.51
N PRO A 246 -2.73 -22.78 -4.84
CA PRO A 246 -1.54 -23.60 -5.08
C PRO A 246 -1.25 -23.80 -6.58
N PHE A 247 -0.10 -23.33 -7.04
CA PHE A 247 0.31 -23.43 -8.45
C PHE A 247 0.83 -24.83 -8.81
N ASP A 248 0.05 -25.87 -8.50
CA ASP A 248 0.47 -27.28 -8.54
C ASP A 248 0.83 -27.78 -9.94
N ASN A 249 0.36 -27.11 -10.99
CA ASN A 249 0.61 -27.46 -12.39
C ASN A 249 1.28 -26.31 -13.13
N GLU A 250 2.61 -26.37 -13.26
CA GLU A 250 3.41 -25.36 -13.93
C GLU A 250 2.98 -25.11 -15.39
N THR A 251 2.50 -26.13 -16.10
CA THR A 251 2.03 -25.95 -17.49
C THR A 251 0.77 -25.08 -17.52
N VAL A 252 -0.19 -25.36 -16.65
CA VAL A 252 -1.43 -24.58 -16.56
C VAL A 252 -1.15 -23.19 -15.99
N LEU A 253 -0.24 -23.07 -15.03
CA LEU A 253 0.23 -21.77 -14.54
C LEU A 253 0.74 -20.92 -15.69
N ASN A 254 1.65 -21.45 -16.51
CA ASN A 254 2.17 -20.70 -17.66
C ASN A 254 1.06 -20.28 -18.64
N GLN A 255 0.08 -21.15 -18.90
CA GLN A 255 -1.08 -20.79 -19.75
C GLN A 255 -1.92 -19.65 -19.18
N VAL A 256 -2.16 -19.64 -17.86
CA VAL A 256 -2.88 -18.55 -17.18
C VAL A 256 -2.08 -17.25 -17.29
N LEU A 257 -0.78 -17.31 -17.00
CA LEU A 257 0.10 -16.13 -17.05
C LEU A 257 0.24 -15.57 -18.48
N ASP A 258 0.26 -16.44 -19.49
CA ASP A 258 0.25 -16.04 -20.90
C ASP A 258 -1.07 -15.34 -21.26
N ALA A 259 -2.21 -15.88 -20.80
CA ALA A 259 -3.52 -15.24 -21.00
C ALA A 259 -3.63 -13.88 -20.30
N MET A 260 -3.02 -13.72 -19.12
CA MET A 260 -2.91 -12.42 -18.45
C MET A 260 -2.08 -11.42 -19.25
N GLN A 261 -0.94 -11.86 -19.79
CA GLN A 261 -0.10 -11.01 -20.64
C GLN A 261 -0.86 -10.59 -21.91
N GLU A 262 -1.53 -11.53 -22.59
CA GLU A 262 -2.34 -11.24 -23.77
C GLU A 262 -3.45 -10.21 -23.49
N ALA A 263 -4.06 -10.28 -22.30
CA ALA A 263 -5.06 -9.32 -21.83
C ALA A 263 -4.46 -7.95 -21.41
N GLY A 264 -3.14 -7.83 -21.31
CA GLY A 264 -2.48 -6.61 -20.80
C GLY A 264 -2.77 -6.38 -19.32
N LEU A 265 -2.68 -7.44 -18.51
CA LEU A 265 -2.80 -7.40 -17.06
C LEU A 265 -1.45 -7.67 -16.40
N TYR A 266 -1.11 -6.82 -15.44
CA TYR A 266 0.05 -7.00 -14.59
C TYR A 266 -0.12 -8.17 -13.61
N ILE A 267 1.00 -8.78 -13.21
CA ILE A 267 1.08 -9.85 -12.22
C ILE A 267 1.65 -9.29 -10.91
N MET A 268 0.91 -9.48 -9.83
CA MET A 268 1.43 -9.46 -8.46
C MET A 268 1.62 -10.91 -8.01
N TYR A 269 2.84 -11.44 -8.08
CA TYR A 269 3.06 -12.89 -8.00
C TYR A 269 3.19 -13.38 -6.56
N ASP A 270 2.32 -14.30 -6.16
CA ASP A 270 2.14 -14.72 -4.78
C ASP A 270 2.95 -15.97 -4.42
N MET A 271 3.85 -15.85 -3.45
CA MET A 271 4.66 -16.96 -2.91
C MET A 271 4.19 -17.45 -1.54
N ARG A 272 2.99 -17.04 -1.09
CA ARG A 272 2.46 -17.39 0.24
C ARG A 272 2.52 -18.90 0.47
N GLY A 273 2.77 -19.26 1.73
CA GLY A 273 2.96 -20.66 2.14
C GLY A 273 4.29 -21.30 1.73
N THR A 274 5.07 -20.70 0.83
CA THR A 274 6.38 -21.24 0.39
C THR A 274 7.55 -20.26 0.46
N TYR A 275 7.30 -18.99 0.79
CA TYR A 275 8.31 -17.93 0.81
C TYR A 275 9.48 -18.17 1.78
N MET A 276 9.29 -18.98 2.82
CA MET A 276 10.36 -19.39 3.74
C MET A 276 11.27 -20.51 3.22
N ASN A 277 10.97 -21.07 2.04
CA ASN A 277 11.74 -22.14 1.41
C ASN A 277 12.56 -21.60 0.23
N ASP A 278 13.85 -21.37 0.45
CA ASP A 278 14.79 -20.83 -0.55
C ASP A 278 14.77 -21.58 -1.88
N THR A 279 14.61 -22.90 -1.87
CA THR A 279 14.55 -23.69 -3.10
C THR A 279 13.28 -23.39 -3.89
N SER A 280 12.15 -23.24 -3.19
CA SER A 280 10.88 -22.87 -3.80
C SER A 280 10.92 -21.44 -4.34
N VAL A 281 11.37 -20.48 -3.54
CA VAL A 281 11.54 -19.07 -3.95
C VAL A 281 12.44 -18.98 -5.19
N THR A 282 13.59 -19.64 -5.17
CA THR A 282 14.52 -19.64 -6.30
C THR A 282 13.89 -20.20 -7.57
N SER A 283 13.13 -21.28 -7.46
CA SER A 283 12.43 -21.87 -8.61
C SER A 283 11.37 -20.93 -9.17
N GLN A 284 10.55 -20.34 -8.30
CA GLN A 284 9.46 -19.45 -8.68
C GLN A 284 9.98 -18.15 -9.30
N VAL A 285 10.99 -17.51 -8.71
CA VAL A 285 11.59 -16.28 -9.26
C VAL A 285 12.16 -16.54 -10.65
N ASN A 286 12.92 -17.61 -10.84
CA ASN A 286 13.52 -17.93 -12.14
C ASN A 286 12.50 -18.32 -13.22
N LEU A 287 11.31 -18.81 -12.83
CA LEU A 287 10.21 -19.07 -13.75
C LEU A 287 9.53 -17.77 -14.20
N LEU A 288 9.40 -16.78 -13.30
CA LEU A 288 8.53 -15.61 -13.49
C LEU A 288 9.26 -14.35 -13.95
N LYS A 289 10.52 -14.13 -13.55
CA LYS A 289 11.23 -12.85 -13.82
C LYS A 289 11.42 -12.53 -15.31
N GLN A 290 11.29 -13.52 -16.18
CA GLN A 290 11.34 -13.35 -17.64
C GLN A 290 10.05 -12.78 -18.24
N ARG A 291 8.96 -12.68 -17.46
CA ARG A 291 7.66 -12.23 -17.97
C ARG A 291 7.59 -10.71 -18.05
N PRO A 292 7.12 -10.15 -19.17
CA PRO A 292 7.04 -8.70 -19.34
C PRO A 292 5.87 -8.06 -18.58
N ASN A 293 4.91 -8.85 -18.08
CA ASN A 293 3.82 -8.37 -17.24
C ASN A 293 4.05 -8.54 -15.74
N LEU A 294 5.25 -8.92 -15.29
CA LEU A 294 5.53 -8.97 -13.86
C LEU A 294 5.58 -7.54 -13.31
N LEU A 295 4.69 -7.22 -12.37
CA LEU A 295 4.69 -5.92 -11.71
C LEU A 295 5.49 -5.97 -10.42
N LEU A 296 5.18 -6.92 -9.55
CA LEU A 296 5.85 -7.04 -8.24
C LEU A 296 5.73 -8.46 -7.66
N TRP A 297 6.59 -8.74 -6.69
CA TRP A 297 6.58 -9.99 -5.92
C TRP A 297 5.76 -9.84 -4.65
N TYR A 298 4.99 -10.85 -4.27
CA TYR A 298 4.28 -10.93 -3.01
C TYR A 298 4.77 -12.16 -2.24
N THR A 299 5.30 -11.94 -1.04
CA THR A 299 6.02 -12.97 -0.29
C THR A 299 5.13 -13.68 0.71
N ALA A 300 4.62 -12.93 1.69
CA ALA A 300 3.96 -13.49 2.85
C ALA A 300 2.55 -12.93 3.03
N ASP A 301 1.67 -13.83 3.44
CA ASP A 301 0.29 -13.58 3.82
C ASP A 301 0.21 -13.69 5.34
N GLU A 302 0.03 -12.55 6.02
CA GLU A 302 -0.12 -12.46 7.48
C GLU A 302 0.99 -13.19 8.29
N PRO A 303 2.30 -12.99 7.99
CA PRO A 303 3.38 -13.66 8.72
C PRO A 303 3.44 -13.28 10.20
N ASP A 304 2.89 -12.12 10.54
CA ASP A 304 2.67 -11.63 11.90
C ASP A 304 1.56 -12.39 12.63
N GLY A 305 0.49 -12.73 11.92
CA GLY A 305 -0.61 -13.55 12.42
C GLY A 305 -0.13 -14.94 12.84
N THR A 306 0.51 -15.66 11.93
CA THR A 306 1.06 -17.01 12.18
C THR A 306 2.31 -17.02 13.06
N SER A 307 2.85 -15.84 13.41
CA SER A 307 4.09 -15.68 14.14
C SER A 307 5.24 -16.43 13.48
N ASP A 308 5.35 -16.28 12.15
CA ASP A 308 6.50 -16.76 11.38
C ASP A 308 7.80 -16.18 11.95
N ALA A 309 8.94 -16.80 11.66
CA ALA A 309 10.22 -16.31 12.18
C ALA A 309 10.44 -14.83 11.80
N LEU A 310 10.84 -14.00 12.77
CA LEU A 310 11.04 -12.55 12.57
C LEU A 310 12.05 -12.21 11.46
N THR A 311 12.91 -13.14 11.08
CA THR A 311 13.88 -12.99 9.98
C THR A 311 13.38 -13.50 8.63
N ALA A 312 12.19 -14.10 8.57
CA ALA A 312 11.68 -14.78 7.36
C ALA A 312 11.40 -13.79 6.22
N THR A 313 10.67 -12.71 6.50
CA THR A 313 10.31 -11.72 5.49
C THR A 313 11.55 -10.99 4.93
N PRO A 314 12.52 -10.47 5.73
CA PRO A 314 13.72 -9.86 5.17
C PRO A 314 14.60 -10.86 4.41
N HIS A 315 14.68 -12.12 4.86
CA HIS A 315 15.43 -13.16 4.15
C HIS A 315 14.85 -13.43 2.76
N ALA A 316 13.53 -13.59 2.65
CA ALA A 316 12.86 -13.81 1.38
C ALA A 316 13.03 -12.63 0.41
N LYS A 317 12.84 -11.39 0.88
CA LYS A 317 13.08 -10.17 0.09
C LYS A 317 14.51 -10.12 -0.45
N ASN A 318 15.50 -10.37 0.40
CA ASN A 318 16.90 -10.35 0.01
C ASN A 318 17.23 -11.43 -1.03
N LEU A 319 16.69 -12.64 -0.86
CA LEU A 319 16.85 -13.71 -1.84
C LEU A 319 16.22 -13.32 -3.19
N ILE A 320 14.99 -12.81 -3.20
CA ILE A 320 14.32 -12.35 -4.42
C ILE A 320 15.14 -11.27 -5.11
N ASN A 321 15.55 -10.23 -4.40
CA ASN A 321 16.36 -9.14 -4.97
C ASN A 321 17.68 -9.68 -5.55
N SER A 322 18.33 -10.66 -4.92
CA SER A 322 19.56 -11.27 -5.45
C SER A 322 19.37 -12.05 -6.76
N LEU A 323 18.16 -12.58 -6.99
CA LEU A 323 17.79 -13.34 -8.19
C LEU A 323 17.22 -12.45 -9.29
N ASP A 324 16.66 -11.30 -8.89
CA ASP A 324 16.02 -10.28 -9.72
C ASP A 324 16.87 -9.00 -9.81
N GLY A 325 18.19 -9.17 -9.98
CA GLY A 325 19.13 -8.14 -10.43
C GLY A 325 19.90 -7.35 -9.37
N GLY A 326 19.43 -7.31 -8.12
CA GLY A 326 20.10 -6.65 -7.00
C GLY A 326 21.13 -7.53 -6.29
N ASP A 327 21.74 -7.00 -5.23
CA ASP A 327 22.78 -7.71 -4.45
C ASP A 327 22.25 -8.52 -3.26
N GLY A 328 20.95 -8.40 -2.96
CA GLY A 328 20.31 -9.04 -1.80
C GLY A 328 20.78 -8.51 -0.44
N LYS A 329 21.29 -7.27 -0.37
CA LYS A 329 21.81 -6.66 0.87
C LYS A 329 21.14 -5.32 1.21
N GLY A 330 19.87 -5.18 0.86
CA GLY A 330 19.04 -4.01 1.15
C GLY A 330 18.77 -3.09 -0.05
N GLY A 331 19.56 -3.19 -1.12
CA GLY A 331 19.23 -2.54 -2.40
C GLY A 331 17.97 -3.14 -3.05
N ALA A 332 17.38 -2.41 -3.99
CA ALA A 332 16.23 -2.89 -4.76
C ALA A 332 16.66 -3.86 -5.87
N GLY A 333 15.79 -4.82 -6.21
CA GLY A 333 15.85 -5.56 -7.47
C GLY A 333 15.17 -4.79 -8.61
N TYR A 334 14.92 -5.46 -9.73
CA TYR A 334 14.17 -4.91 -10.86
C TYR A 334 12.65 -4.85 -10.61
N HIS A 335 12.13 -5.59 -9.63
CA HIS A 335 10.73 -5.49 -9.20
C HIS A 335 10.64 -5.33 -7.67
N PRO A 336 9.67 -4.56 -7.16
CA PRO A 336 9.46 -4.40 -5.73
C PRO A 336 8.91 -5.68 -5.09
N VAL A 337 9.15 -5.83 -3.79
CA VAL A 337 8.65 -6.95 -2.98
C VAL A 337 7.57 -6.44 -2.03
N SER A 338 6.51 -7.24 -1.84
CA SER A 338 5.37 -6.91 -0.99
C SER A 338 4.99 -8.06 -0.06
N LEU A 339 4.20 -7.73 0.96
CA LEU A 339 3.53 -8.66 1.88
C LEU A 339 2.32 -7.95 2.51
N VAL A 340 1.42 -8.71 3.11
CA VAL A 340 0.32 -8.17 3.92
C VAL A 340 0.53 -8.47 5.41
N LEU A 341 0.10 -7.54 6.28
CA LEU A 341 0.07 -7.70 7.73
C LEU A 341 -1.36 -7.48 8.24
N ASN A 342 -1.83 -8.40 9.08
CA ASN A 342 -3.15 -8.34 9.71
C ASN A 342 -3.09 -7.87 11.16
N CYS A 343 -1.99 -8.14 11.87
CA CYS A 343 -1.89 -7.74 13.25
C CYS A 343 -1.78 -6.23 13.37
N GLU A 344 -2.55 -5.66 14.30
CA GLU A 344 -2.51 -4.22 14.52
C GLU A 344 -1.15 -3.84 15.08
N ASN A 345 -0.62 -4.56 16.07
CA ASN A 345 0.55 -4.12 16.83
C ASN A 345 1.46 -5.28 17.29
N TYR A 346 1.98 -6.07 16.36
CA TYR A 346 2.81 -7.24 16.69
C TYR A 346 4.05 -7.35 15.78
N PHE A 347 5.23 -7.07 16.34
CA PHE A 347 6.54 -7.10 15.66
C PHE A 347 6.55 -6.39 14.28
N PHE A 348 5.85 -5.25 14.21
CA PHE A 348 5.67 -4.51 12.97
C PHE A 348 7.01 -4.22 12.27
N THR A 349 8.03 -3.78 13.01
CA THR A 349 9.34 -3.44 12.43
C THR A 349 9.98 -4.64 11.75
N GLU A 350 10.03 -5.77 12.44
CA GLU A 350 10.69 -6.98 11.98
C GLU A 350 9.99 -7.57 10.75
N TYR A 351 8.67 -7.72 10.80
CA TYR A 351 7.92 -8.26 9.66
C TYR A 351 7.92 -7.29 8.46
N SER A 352 7.84 -5.98 8.71
CA SER A 352 7.81 -4.97 7.65
C SER A 352 9.17 -4.73 6.97
N GLU A 353 10.28 -5.15 7.60
CA GLU A 353 11.62 -5.00 7.00
C GLU A 353 11.68 -5.69 5.62
N GLY A 354 11.01 -6.84 5.49
CA GLY A 354 10.94 -7.69 4.32
C GLY A 354 10.05 -7.25 3.16
N ALA A 355 9.63 -5.98 3.09
CA ALA A 355 8.87 -5.47 1.96
C ALA A 355 9.32 -4.07 1.50
N ASP A 356 9.00 -3.72 0.27
CA ASP A 356 8.96 -2.35 -0.23
C ASP A 356 7.53 -1.78 -0.18
N ILE A 357 6.53 -2.66 -0.26
CA ILE A 357 5.10 -2.31 -0.21
C ILE A 357 4.46 -3.16 0.88
N LEU A 358 3.92 -2.50 1.91
CA LEU A 358 3.12 -3.16 2.95
C LEU A 358 1.65 -3.07 2.59
N LEU A 359 0.95 -4.19 2.60
CA LEU A 359 -0.49 -4.24 2.51
C LEU A 359 -1.07 -4.39 3.93
N GLN A 360 -2.25 -3.83 4.16
CA GLN A 360 -3.04 -4.08 5.37
C GLN A 360 -4.43 -4.59 5.01
N ASP A 361 -4.93 -5.56 5.77
CA ASP A 361 -6.19 -6.28 5.58
C ASP A 361 -7.13 -6.17 6.79
N THR A 362 -7.51 -4.94 7.12
CA THR A 362 -8.45 -4.67 8.23
C THR A 362 -9.90 -5.03 7.85
N TYR A 363 -10.32 -6.27 8.11
CA TYR A 363 -11.64 -6.80 7.74
C TYR A 363 -12.71 -6.67 8.82
N THR A 364 -13.56 -5.65 8.70
CA THR A 364 -14.57 -5.31 9.73
C THR A 364 -16.03 -5.56 9.32
N VAL A 365 -16.29 -6.14 8.14
CA VAL A 365 -17.65 -6.28 7.62
C VAL A 365 -18.23 -7.66 7.92
N GLY A 366 -19.23 -7.70 8.81
CA GLY A 366 -20.02 -8.92 9.05
C GLY A 366 -19.41 -9.88 10.08
N ASN A 367 -18.31 -9.52 10.72
CA ASN A 367 -17.80 -10.17 11.93
C ASN A 367 -18.27 -9.46 13.21
N ASN A 368 -18.11 -10.11 14.36
CA ASN A 368 -18.27 -9.50 15.67
C ASN A 368 -16.89 -9.18 16.24
N LEU A 369 -16.55 -7.90 16.27
CA LEU A 369 -15.22 -7.42 16.65
C LEU A 369 -14.88 -7.63 18.15
N SER A 370 -15.88 -7.92 18.98
CA SER A 370 -15.70 -8.11 20.44
C SER A 370 -15.78 -9.56 20.91
N PHE A 371 -16.23 -10.48 20.04
CA PHE A 371 -16.42 -11.88 20.42
C PHE A 371 -16.30 -12.82 19.21
N SER A 372 -15.45 -13.83 19.35
CA SER A 372 -15.20 -14.84 18.34
C SER A 372 -16.26 -15.94 18.40
N SER A 373 -17.12 -16.00 17.38
CA SER A 373 -18.06 -17.12 17.20
C SER A 373 -17.36 -18.43 16.85
N VAL A 374 -16.16 -18.35 16.25
CA VAL A 374 -15.34 -19.50 15.87
C VAL A 374 -14.75 -20.18 17.10
N TRP A 375 -14.18 -19.39 18.02
CA TRP A 375 -13.46 -19.92 19.18
C TRP A 375 -14.25 -19.89 20.49
N GLY A 376 -15.39 -19.18 20.52
CA GLY A 376 -16.21 -19.01 21.72
C GLY A 376 -15.53 -18.16 22.79
N THR A 377 -14.68 -17.21 22.38
CA THR A 377 -13.85 -16.36 23.23
C THR A 377 -14.14 -14.89 23.01
N VAL A 378 -13.93 -14.06 24.03
CA VAL A 378 -13.91 -12.60 23.87
C VAL A 378 -12.65 -12.19 23.09
N CYS A 379 -12.75 -11.10 22.34
CA CYS A 379 -11.61 -10.47 21.70
C CYS A 379 -11.24 -9.19 22.46
N THR A 380 -9.99 -9.12 22.88
CA THR A 380 -9.39 -8.02 23.64
C THR A 380 -7.96 -7.82 23.17
N ASP A 381 -7.32 -6.75 23.62
CA ASP A 381 -5.93 -6.44 23.32
C ASP A 381 -4.94 -7.56 23.69
N ASP A 382 -5.29 -8.44 24.63
CA ASP A 382 -4.43 -9.53 25.12
C ASP A 382 -4.98 -10.96 24.86
N TYR A 383 -6.10 -11.12 24.15
CA TYR A 383 -6.76 -12.42 24.01
C TYR A 383 -7.78 -12.49 22.88
N GLY A 384 -7.92 -13.68 22.30
CA GLY A 384 -8.93 -13.97 21.28
C GLY A 384 -8.47 -13.68 19.85
N ASP A 385 -9.23 -14.22 18.90
CA ASP A 385 -9.11 -13.94 17.47
C ASP A 385 -10.51 -13.79 16.86
N CYS A 386 -10.80 -12.61 16.32
CA CYS A 386 -12.08 -12.22 15.72
C CYS A 386 -11.98 -11.99 14.19
N GLY A 387 -10.87 -12.38 13.57
CA GLY A 387 -10.58 -12.15 12.15
C GLY A 387 -10.09 -10.74 11.81
N CYS A 388 -10.09 -9.81 12.76
CA CYS A 388 -9.55 -8.45 12.61
C CYS A 388 -8.90 -8.07 13.94
N ASP A 389 -7.58 -7.96 13.97
CA ASP A 389 -6.84 -7.75 15.21
C ASP A 389 -7.06 -6.34 15.77
N ASN A 390 -7.47 -6.23 17.03
CA ASN A 390 -7.78 -4.99 17.77
C ASN A 390 -8.83 -4.06 17.15
N CYS A 391 -9.58 -4.52 16.16
CA CYS A 391 -10.63 -3.75 15.53
C CYS A 391 -11.84 -3.57 16.47
N HIS A 392 -12.45 -2.39 16.48
CA HIS A 392 -13.64 -2.10 17.31
C HIS A 392 -14.49 -0.90 16.82
N LEU A 393 -14.08 -0.24 15.73
CA LEU A 393 -14.67 0.99 15.21
C LEU A 393 -15.36 0.79 13.83
N GLY A 394 -15.28 -0.39 13.23
CA GLY A 394 -15.86 -0.68 11.92
C GLY A 394 -14.99 -0.15 10.79
N PHE A 395 -15.54 0.67 9.88
CA PHE A 395 -14.75 1.24 8.79
C PHE A 395 -13.63 2.18 9.29
N GLU A 396 -13.80 2.81 10.46
CA GLU A 396 -12.77 3.67 11.06
C GLU A 396 -11.53 2.86 11.51
N ASP A 397 -11.63 1.55 11.73
CA ASP A 397 -10.44 0.73 12.02
C ASP A 397 -9.46 0.72 10.81
N ILE A 398 -9.97 0.88 9.58
CA ILE A 398 -9.15 0.94 8.37
C ILE A 398 -8.34 2.24 8.35
N ILE A 399 -8.96 3.36 8.78
CA ILE A 399 -8.27 4.65 8.95
C ILE A 399 -7.13 4.48 9.95
N VAL A 400 -7.44 3.94 11.13
CA VAL A 400 -6.45 3.69 12.19
C VAL A 400 -5.31 2.84 11.67
N ARG A 401 -5.59 1.73 10.97
CA ARG A 401 -4.54 0.84 10.48
C ARG A 401 -3.63 1.50 9.44
N MET A 402 -4.21 2.20 8.46
CA MET A 402 -3.45 2.89 7.42
C MET A 402 -2.53 3.95 8.04
N ASP A 403 -3.07 4.79 8.93
CA ASP A 403 -2.33 5.88 9.56
C ASP A 403 -1.25 5.34 10.50
N GLU A 404 -1.53 4.31 11.30
CA GLU A 404 -0.54 3.72 12.19
C GLU A 404 0.61 3.06 11.44
N PHE A 405 0.34 2.35 10.34
CA PHE A 405 1.41 1.76 9.53
C PHE A 405 2.29 2.83 8.89
N ALA A 406 1.68 3.92 8.38
CA ALA A 406 2.43 5.07 7.87
C ALA A 406 3.27 5.75 8.97
N ASP A 407 2.70 5.96 10.17
CA ASP A 407 3.39 6.56 11.31
C ASP A 407 4.58 5.69 11.76
N ARG A 408 4.44 4.36 11.77
CA ARG A 408 5.52 3.44 12.14
C ARG A 408 6.61 3.35 11.07
N ILE A 409 6.26 3.41 9.79
CA ILE A 409 7.22 3.58 8.69
C ILE A 409 8.04 4.85 8.91
N PHE A 410 7.39 5.98 9.18
CA PHE A 410 8.06 7.25 9.47
C PHE A 410 8.95 7.15 10.72
N PHE A 411 8.47 6.48 11.77
CA PHE A 411 9.21 6.31 13.01
C PHE A 411 10.51 5.51 12.83
N ASN A 412 10.45 4.48 12.00
CA ASN A 412 11.61 3.67 11.59
C ASN A 412 12.52 4.41 10.59
N GLY A 413 12.04 5.47 9.94
CA GLY A 413 12.79 6.22 8.93
C GLY A 413 12.74 5.61 7.54
N TRP A 414 11.62 4.97 7.20
CA TRP A 414 11.42 4.25 5.96
C TRP A 414 10.45 4.96 5.01
N GLU A 415 10.05 6.19 5.30
CA GLU A 415 9.09 6.98 4.52
C GLU A 415 9.56 7.28 3.08
N LEU A 416 10.86 7.18 2.83
CA LEU A 416 11.47 7.29 1.49
C LEU A 416 11.81 5.93 0.87
N ASP A 417 11.39 4.82 1.48
CA ASP A 417 11.68 3.46 1.04
C ASP A 417 10.47 2.53 1.00
N LYS A 418 9.38 2.85 1.72
CA LYS A 418 8.23 1.96 1.88
C LYS A 418 6.92 2.72 1.74
N VAL A 419 5.90 2.02 1.25
CA VAL A 419 4.54 2.54 1.11
C VAL A 419 3.52 1.55 1.70
N VAL A 420 2.33 2.05 2.01
CA VAL A 420 1.22 1.25 2.54
C VAL A 420 0.09 1.20 1.52
N TRP A 421 -0.46 0.03 1.26
CA TRP A 421 -1.60 -0.23 0.38
C TRP A 421 -2.74 -0.89 1.16
N ALA A 422 -3.94 -0.86 0.59
CA ALA A 422 -5.13 -1.42 1.23
C ALA A 422 -5.56 -2.75 0.61
N VAL A 423 -6.04 -3.65 1.46
CA VAL A 423 -6.71 -4.90 1.08
C VAL A 423 -8.15 -4.83 1.59
N PRO A 424 -9.10 -4.32 0.79
CA PRO A 424 -10.51 -4.35 1.16
C PRO A 424 -11.06 -5.77 1.30
N GLN A 425 -11.98 -5.96 2.24
CA GLN A 425 -12.80 -7.16 2.32
C GLN A 425 -13.74 -7.20 1.11
N ALA A 426 -13.67 -8.26 0.31
CA ALA A 426 -14.58 -8.59 -0.80
C ALA A 426 -15.21 -10.00 -0.65
N PHE A 427 -14.99 -10.63 0.51
CA PHE A 427 -15.41 -11.99 0.82
C PHE A 427 -16.34 -12.05 2.06
N GLY A 428 -16.94 -13.21 2.30
CA GLY A 428 -17.77 -13.45 3.48
C GLY A 428 -18.60 -14.73 3.37
N ASN A 429 -19.59 -14.88 4.28
CA ASN A 429 -20.31 -16.14 4.51
C ASN A 429 -19.38 -17.29 4.93
N GLU A 430 -18.37 -16.97 5.75
CA GLU A 430 -17.38 -17.93 6.20
C GLU A 430 -16.98 -17.70 7.66
N SER A 431 -15.85 -18.27 8.08
CA SER A 431 -15.34 -18.39 9.45
C SER A 431 -15.83 -17.31 10.43
N TYR A 432 -15.28 -16.08 10.33
CA TYR A 432 -15.65 -14.95 11.20
C TYR A 432 -16.75 -14.07 10.60
N TRP A 433 -16.82 -13.99 9.28
CA TRP A 433 -17.64 -13.02 8.55
C TRP A 433 -18.95 -13.65 8.08
N THR A 434 -20.03 -13.32 8.78
CA THR A 434 -21.38 -13.90 8.60
C THR A 434 -22.09 -13.52 7.30
N ARG A 435 -21.57 -12.52 6.57
CA ARG A 435 -22.09 -12.06 5.27
C ARG A 435 -20.97 -11.54 4.39
N TYR A 436 -21.23 -11.47 3.08
CA TYR A 436 -20.43 -10.65 2.18
C TYR A 436 -20.61 -9.16 2.46
N PRO A 437 -19.60 -8.32 2.20
CA PRO A 437 -19.80 -6.91 1.99
C PRO A 437 -20.66 -6.67 0.75
N THR A 438 -21.40 -5.57 0.73
CA THR A 438 -22.02 -5.05 -0.49
C THR A 438 -20.96 -4.40 -1.36
N GLY A 439 -21.21 -4.24 -2.65
CA GLY A 439 -20.27 -3.55 -3.53
C GLY A 439 -19.94 -2.11 -3.11
N LYS A 440 -20.88 -1.39 -2.48
CA LYS A 440 -20.61 -0.06 -1.91
C LYS A 440 -19.67 -0.11 -0.72
N GLU A 441 -19.84 -1.08 0.18
CA GLU A 441 -18.93 -1.27 1.32
C GLU A 441 -17.50 -1.59 0.87
N VAL A 442 -17.32 -2.31 -0.24
CA VAL A 442 -15.99 -2.50 -0.85
C VAL A 442 -15.39 -1.17 -1.32
N ASN A 443 -16.22 -0.29 -1.91
CA ASN A 443 -15.78 1.04 -2.30
C ASN A 443 -15.48 1.96 -1.10
N VAL A 444 -16.22 1.88 0.01
CA VAL A 444 -15.89 2.59 1.26
C VAL A 444 -14.49 2.23 1.71
N GLN A 445 -14.21 0.93 1.87
CA GLN A 445 -12.90 0.42 2.29
C GLN A 445 -11.78 0.86 1.34
N SER A 446 -12.04 0.78 0.02
CA SER A 446 -11.09 1.18 -1.01
C SER A 446 -10.77 2.67 -0.97
N VAL A 447 -11.79 3.52 -0.84
CA VAL A 447 -11.64 4.99 -0.79
C VAL A 447 -10.90 5.42 0.48
N ILE A 448 -11.20 4.82 1.64
CA ILE A 448 -10.44 5.08 2.87
C ILE A 448 -8.97 4.77 2.67
N GLY A 449 -8.66 3.59 2.11
CA GLY A 449 -7.27 3.21 1.80
C GLY A 449 -6.56 4.27 0.95
N ILE A 450 -7.23 4.79 -0.07
CA ILE A 450 -6.68 5.83 -0.96
C ILE A 450 -6.50 7.17 -0.26
N ASN A 451 -7.52 7.62 0.50
CA ASN A 451 -7.50 8.88 1.23
C ASN A 451 -6.36 8.94 2.24
N HIS A 452 -6.01 7.80 2.83
CA HIS A 452 -4.92 7.64 3.81
C HIS A 452 -3.58 7.24 3.16
N GLY A 453 -3.35 7.60 1.89
CA GLY A 453 -2.05 7.48 1.22
C GLY A 453 -1.82 6.17 0.47
N GLY A 454 -2.83 5.29 0.43
CA GLY A 454 -2.79 4.06 -0.36
C GLY A 454 -2.73 4.31 -1.85
N VAL A 455 -1.69 3.80 -2.50
CA VAL A 455 -1.48 3.90 -3.97
C VAL A 455 -1.62 2.55 -4.68
N GLY A 456 -2.21 1.58 -3.99
CA GLY A 456 -2.69 0.31 -4.53
C GLY A 456 -3.84 -0.21 -3.68
N VAL A 457 -4.81 -0.85 -4.33
CA VAL A 457 -6.02 -1.40 -3.69
C VAL A 457 -6.25 -2.80 -4.23
N VAL A 458 -6.11 -3.79 -3.36
CA VAL A 458 -6.12 -5.21 -3.75
C VAL A 458 -7.13 -5.99 -2.92
N PRO A 459 -8.43 -6.01 -3.25
CA PRO A 459 -9.43 -6.67 -2.42
C PRO A 459 -9.26 -8.19 -2.36
N TRP A 460 -9.51 -8.77 -1.19
CA TRP A 460 -9.57 -10.22 -0.96
C TRP A 460 -11.03 -10.66 -0.94
N ASP A 461 -11.52 -11.51 -1.84
CA ASP A 461 -10.87 -12.02 -3.04
C ASP A 461 -11.88 -12.28 -4.18
N ASP A 462 -11.38 -12.45 -5.40
CA ASP A 462 -12.16 -12.85 -6.57
C ASP A 462 -12.18 -14.37 -6.72
N THR A 463 -13.39 -14.92 -6.66
CA THR A 463 -13.69 -16.33 -6.81
C THR A 463 -14.77 -16.56 -7.87
N LYS A 464 -15.00 -17.84 -8.21
CA LYS A 464 -16.11 -18.23 -9.09
C LYS A 464 -17.50 -17.84 -8.57
N VAL A 465 -17.64 -17.61 -7.26
CA VAL A 465 -18.95 -17.40 -6.60
C VAL A 465 -19.11 -16.03 -5.95
N ILE A 466 -18.13 -15.13 -6.11
CA ILE A 466 -18.23 -13.77 -5.58
C ILE A 466 -19.47 -13.05 -6.13
N PRO A 467 -20.23 -12.34 -5.27
CA PRO A 467 -21.38 -11.54 -5.71
C PRO A 467 -21.03 -10.53 -6.81
N SER A 468 -21.89 -10.43 -7.83
CA SER A 468 -21.65 -9.54 -8.97
C SER A 468 -21.69 -8.05 -8.60
N ASP A 469 -22.41 -7.66 -7.55
CA ASP A 469 -22.47 -6.27 -7.10
C ASP A 469 -21.11 -5.77 -6.57
N ILE A 470 -20.33 -6.64 -5.92
CA ILE A 470 -18.95 -6.37 -5.50
C ILE A 470 -18.08 -6.09 -6.71
N LYS A 471 -18.09 -7.01 -7.68
CA LYS A 471 -17.32 -6.86 -8.93
C LYS A 471 -17.67 -5.58 -9.67
N ASN A 472 -18.96 -5.31 -9.86
CA ASN A 472 -19.42 -4.12 -10.57
C ASN A 472 -19.00 -2.83 -9.84
N SER A 473 -19.19 -2.77 -8.52
CA SER A 473 -18.91 -1.56 -7.74
C SER A 473 -17.42 -1.26 -7.66
N PHE A 474 -16.57 -2.26 -7.41
CA PHE A 474 -15.12 -2.08 -7.40
C PHE A 474 -14.62 -1.67 -8.78
N SER A 475 -15.22 -2.23 -9.83
CA SER A 475 -14.87 -1.87 -11.17
C SER A 475 -15.29 -0.44 -11.56
N ASP A 476 -16.33 0.13 -10.94
CA ASP A 476 -16.70 1.56 -11.11
C ASP A 476 -15.59 2.48 -10.58
N LEU A 477 -14.98 2.12 -9.45
CA LEU A 477 -13.80 2.82 -8.93
C LEU A 477 -12.61 2.66 -9.88
N ALA A 478 -12.41 1.45 -10.40
CA ALA A 478 -11.28 1.17 -11.26
C ALA A 478 -11.30 1.96 -12.59
N LEU A 479 -12.48 2.37 -13.06
CA LEU A 479 -12.62 3.26 -14.22
C LEU A 479 -12.41 4.72 -13.99
N SER A 480 -12.61 5.18 -12.77
CA SER A 480 -12.40 6.58 -12.45
C SER A 480 -10.92 6.87 -12.30
N LEU A 481 -10.08 5.83 -12.18
CA LEU A 481 -8.63 5.94 -12.06
C LEU A 481 -7.96 6.81 -13.13
N PRO A 482 -8.26 6.74 -14.44
CA PRO A 482 -7.70 7.67 -15.43
C PRO A 482 -7.96 9.16 -15.10
N SER A 483 -9.05 9.48 -14.40
CA SER A 483 -9.35 10.84 -13.92
C SER A 483 -8.79 11.14 -12.53
N ILE A 484 -8.45 10.11 -11.74
CA ILE A 484 -7.94 10.22 -10.36
C ILE A 484 -6.41 10.19 -10.30
N ILE A 485 -5.76 9.29 -11.04
CA ILE A 485 -4.30 9.08 -11.10
C ILE A 485 -3.52 10.38 -11.35
N PRO A 486 -3.95 11.31 -12.25
CA PRO A 486 -3.25 12.58 -12.46
C PRO A 486 -3.18 13.50 -11.23
N PHE A 487 -3.91 13.20 -10.15
CA PHE A 487 -3.84 13.91 -8.88
C PHE A 487 -3.06 13.12 -7.83
N ILE A 488 -3.29 11.80 -7.75
CA ILE A 488 -2.70 10.96 -6.70
C ILE A 488 -1.24 10.61 -6.99
N LEU A 489 -0.91 10.30 -8.25
CA LEU A 489 0.42 9.85 -8.65
C LEU A 489 1.26 10.94 -9.34
N GLU A 490 0.81 12.19 -9.33
CA GLU A 490 1.59 13.33 -9.83
C GLU A 490 2.41 13.96 -8.69
N PRO A 491 3.75 14.04 -8.83
CA PRO A 491 4.61 14.72 -7.86
C PRO A 491 4.22 16.19 -7.66
N GLY A 492 4.37 16.68 -6.42
CA GLY A 492 4.15 18.09 -6.10
C GLY A 492 2.68 18.50 -5.95
N VAL A 493 1.75 17.55 -5.98
CA VAL A 493 0.34 17.76 -5.63
C VAL A 493 0.19 17.80 -4.10
N GLU A 494 -0.52 18.80 -3.59
CA GLU A 494 -0.80 18.92 -2.15
C GLU A 494 -1.91 17.94 -1.76
N HIS A 495 -1.64 17.06 -0.80
CA HIS A 495 -2.61 16.09 -0.26
C HIS A 495 -3.02 16.47 1.17
N SER A 496 -4.32 16.37 1.46
CA SER A 496 -4.86 16.41 2.80
C SER A 496 -5.91 15.31 2.98
N GLN A 497 -6.06 14.84 4.22
CA GLN A 497 -7.10 13.90 4.62
C GLN A 497 -7.71 14.33 5.95
N PHE A 498 -9.03 14.12 6.11
CA PHE A 498 -9.76 14.40 7.35
C PHE A 498 -11.14 13.74 7.34
N THR A 499 -11.69 13.55 8.53
CA THR A 499 -13.09 13.13 8.72
C THR A 499 -13.98 14.30 9.14
N THR A 500 -15.22 14.34 8.65
CA THR A 500 -16.25 15.28 9.13
C THR A 500 -17.55 14.56 9.49
N ALA A 501 -18.41 15.21 10.27
CA ALA A 501 -19.72 14.67 10.59
C ALA A 501 -20.63 14.72 9.36
N LEU A 502 -21.38 13.65 9.13
CA LEU A 502 -22.44 13.62 8.12
C LEU A 502 -23.68 14.33 8.67
N THR A 503 -24.20 15.31 7.93
CA THR A 503 -25.52 15.87 8.25
C THR A 503 -26.59 14.87 7.81
N VAL A 504 -27.09 14.07 8.76
CA VAL A 504 -28.07 13.01 8.51
C VAL A 504 -29.48 13.57 8.32
N ASN A 505 -30.24 12.96 7.41
CA ASN A 505 -31.64 13.32 7.15
C ASN A 505 -32.62 12.83 8.24
N SER A 506 -32.13 12.00 9.17
CA SER A 506 -32.90 11.31 10.21
C SER A 506 -32.62 11.92 11.59
N SER A 507 -33.55 11.78 12.54
CA SER A 507 -33.40 12.25 13.93
C SER A 507 -32.70 11.23 14.84
N SER A 508 -31.99 10.26 14.26
CA SER A 508 -31.19 9.29 15.01
C SER A 508 -30.04 10.00 15.72
N SER A 509 -29.64 9.45 16.87
CA SER A 509 -28.53 9.97 17.67
C SER A 509 -27.15 9.49 17.20
N SER A 510 -27.07 8.79 16.06
CA SER A 510 -25.81 8.32 15.48
C SER A 510 -25.22 9.38 14.57
N THR A 511 -24.12 9.99 14.98
CA THR A 511 -23.31 10.84 14.09
C THR A 511 -22.49 9.94 13.18
N SER A 512 -23.02 9.61 12.00
CA SER A 512 -22.23 9.01 10.92
C SER A 512 -21.11 9.99 10.50
N LYS A 513 -19.95 9.48 10.10
CA LYS A 513 -18.85 10.32 9.60
C LYS A 513 -18.63 10.08 8.11
N VAL A 514 -18.10 11.10 7.46
CA VAL A 514 -17.55 11.03 6.10
C VAL A 514 -16.04 11.11 6.21
N ASP A 515 -15.36 10.20 5.54
CA ASP A 515 -13.92 10.25 5.32
C ASP A 515 -13.61 10.96 3.99
N ILE A 516 -12.62 11.85 3.98
CA ILE A 516 -12.28 12.72 2.84
C ILE A 516 -10.78 12.74 2.60
N GLY A 517 -10.39 12.51 1.35
CA GLY A 517 -9.08 12.84 0.80
C GLY A 517 -9.22 13.96 -0.25
N ALA A 518 -8.30 14.92 -0.22
CA ALA A 518 -8.24 16.02 -1.17
C ALA A 518 -6.84 16.19 -1.75
N TRP A 519 -6.74 16.33 -3.08
CA TRP A 519 -5.50 16.51 -3.82
C TRP A 519 -5.58 17.76 -4.69
N LYS A 520 -4.80 18.78 -4.37
CA LYS A 520 -4.82 20.08 -5.04
C LYS A 520 -3.65 20.21 -6.02
N ALA A 521 -4.00 20.27 -7.30
CA ALA A 521 -3.10 20.48 -8.43
C ALA A 521 -3.42 21.82 -9.10
N GLY A 522 -2.76 22.90 -8.66
CA GLY A 522 -3.03 24.25 -9.15
C GLY A 522 -4.46 24.71 -8.82
N SER A 523 -5.27 25.01 -9.85
CA SER A 523 -6.68 25.42 -9.72
C SER A 523 -7.67 24.26 -9.67
N LYS A 524 -7.19 23.01 -9.74
CA LYS A 524 -8.03 21.82 -9.65
C LYS A 524 -7.79 21.10 -8.33
N THR A 525 -8.86 20.67 -7.69
CA THR A 525 -8.82 19.82 -6.51
C THR A 525 -9.64 18.57 -6.77
N LEU A 526 -8.99 17.39 -6.74
CA LEU A 526 -9.71 16.13 -6.61
C LEU A 526 -10.15 15.98 -5.15
N VAL A 527 -11.42 15.68 -4.91
CA VAL A 527 -11.96 15.28 -3.62
C VAL A 527 -12.55 13.89 -3.76
N LEU A 528 -12.01 12.94 -3.02
CA LEU A 528 -12.51 11.57 -2.91
C LEU A 528 -13.08 11.39 -1.50
N LEU A 529 -14.34 11.01 -1.40
CA LEU A 529 -15.05 11.01 -0.12
C LEU A 529 -16.01 9.83 0.01
N THR A 530 -16.17 9.34 1.23
CA THR A 530 -17.01 8.17 1.53
C THR A 530 -17.77 8.30 2.84
N ASN A 531 -19.06 7.98 2.80
CA ASN A 531 -19.93 7.87 3.96
C ASN A 531 -19.65 6.53 4.66
N MET A 532 -19.14 6.57 5.89
CA MET A 532 -18.85 5.38 6.69
C MET A 532 -20.07 4.85 7.46
N GLY A 533 -21.24 5.48 7.30
CA GLY A 533 -22.48 5.13 7.97
C GLY A 533 -23.55 4.54 7.04
N TYR A 534 -24.54 3.91 7.66
CA TYR A 534 -25.73 3.35 6.98
C TYR A 534 -26.91 4.33 7.03
N GLU A 535 -26.62 5.63 7.04
CA GLU A 535 -27.64 6.68 6.92
C GLU A 535 -27.29 7.61 5.77
N SER A 536 -28.30 8.00 5.00
CA SER A 536 -28.14 9.02 3.97
C SER A 536 -28.03 10.42 4.60
N GLY A 537 -27.23 11.28 3.98
CA GLY A 537 -26.98 12.64 4.47
C GLY A 537 -26.21 13.49 3.47
N SER A 538 -25.65 14.59 3.94
CA SER A 538 -24.83 15.47 3.11
C SER A 538 -23.68 16.13 3.86
N VAL A 539 -22.71 16.63 3.08
CA VAL A 539 -21.65 17.55 3.51
C VAL A 539 -21.60 18.74 2.54
N THR A 540 -21.37 19.92 3.07
CA THR A 540 -21.29 21.17 2.30
C THR A 540 -19.89 21.41 1.73
N PHE A 541 -19.77 22.24 0.69
CA PHE A 541 -18.47 22.60 0.12
C PHE A 541 -17.58 23.35 1.12
N ASP A 542 -18.18 24.12 2.03
CA ASP A 542 -17.45 24.78 3.12
C ASP A 542 -16.78 23.76 4.06
N GLU A 543 -17.50 22.70 4.43
CA GLU A 543 -16.96 21.59 5.25
C GLU A 543 -15.87 20.80 4.52
N LEU A 544 -15.87 20.81 3.18
CA LEU A 544 -14.82 20.22 2.35
C LEU A 544 -13.61 21.15 2.13
N GLY A 545 -13.64 22.38 2.67
CA GLY A 545 -12.58 23.36 2.48
C GLY A 545 -12.52 23.95 1.07
N LEU A 546 -13.61 23.86 0.29
CA LEU A 546 -13.70 24.39 -1.08
C LEU A 546 -14.19 25.84 -1.15
N GLY A 547 -14.44 26.47 0.01
CA GLY A 547 -14.98 27.83 0.15
C GLY A 547 -16.42 27.96 -0.36
N ASP A 548 -16.83 29.20 -0.71
CA ASP A 548 -18.21 29.57 -1.11
C ASP A 548 -18.77 28.81 -2.34
N GLY A 549 -17.96 27.95 -2.97
CA GLY A 549 -18.32 27.11 -4.09
C GLY A 549 -18.32 27.83 -5.44
N GLU A 550 -17.55 28.92 -5.58
CA GLU A 550 -17.37 29.63 -6.86
C GLU A 550 -16.49 28.84 -7.84
N GLY A 551 -16.93 27.64 -8.22
CA GLY A 551 -16.22 26.74 -9.11
C GLY A 551 -17.14 25.78 -9.83
N VAL A 552 -16.55 24.96 -10.70
CA VAL A 552 -17.25 23.90 -11.42
C VAL A 552 -16.88 22.56 -10.80
N MET A 553 -17.89 21.78 -10.42
CA MET A 553 -17.73 20.44 -9.88
C MET A 553 -18.01 19.39 -10.97
N GLU A 554 -17.02 18.58 -11.31
CA GLU A 554 -17.16 17.43 -12.20
C GLU A 554 -17.11 16.13 -11.39
N GLN A 555 -18.15 15.31 -11.46
CA GLN A 555 -18.13 14.00 -10.83
C GLN A 555 -17.35 13.00 -11.70
N VAL A 556 -16.27 12.44 -11.16
CA VAL A 556 -15.40 11.47 -11.84
C VAL A 556 -15.56 10.05 -11.32
N PHE A 557 -16.08 9.88 -10.10
CA PHE A 557 -16.42 8.58 -9.51
C PHE A 557 -17.80 8.63 -8.86
N LYS A 558 -18.63 7.62 -9.14
CA LYS A 558 -20.01 7.54 -8.70
C LYS A 558 -20.30 6.19 -8.04
N SER A 559 -20.49 6.20 -6.73
CA SER A 559 -20.92 5.02 -5.98
C SER A 559 -21.86 5.39 -4.83
N GLY A 560 -23.00 6.02 -5.15
CA GLY A 560 -23.97 6.46 -4.14
C GLY A 560 -23.67 7.82 -3.52
N ALA A 561 -22.86 8.66 -4.17
CA ALA A 561 -22.73 10.08 -3.85
C ALA A 561 -22.98 10.92 -5.11
N SER A 562 -23.45 12.15 -4.95
CA SER A 562 -23.67 13.11 -6.05
C SER A 562 -23.68 14.55 -5.55
N VAL A 563 -23.52 15.52 -6.46
CA VAL A 563 -23.76 16.94 -6.12
C VAL A 563 -25.24 17.14 -5.78
N GLY A 564 -25.51 17.83 -4.68
CA GLY A 564 -26.86 18.17 -4.22
C GLY A 564 -27.57 19.16 -5.17
N GLU A 565 -28.89 19.23 -5.08
CA GLU A 565 -29.70 20.15 -5.89
C GLU A 565 -29.39 21.64 -5.60
N ASP A 566 -28.83 21.93 -4.43
CA ASP A 566 -28.34 23.26 -4.04
C ASP A 566 -27.08 23.69 -4.81
N GLY A 567 -26.41 22.75 -5.49
CA GLY A 567 -25.14 22.96 -6.18
C GLY A 567 -23.97 23.27 -5.24
N LYS A 568 -24.13 23.07 -3.92
CA LYS A 568 -23.17 23.47 -2.87
C LYS A 568 -22.94 22.40 -1.80
N SER A 569 -23.53 21.22 -1.98
CA SER A 569 -23.30 20.07 -1.12
C SER A 569 -23.03 18.81 -1.94
N ILE A 570 -22.40 17.83 -1.29
CA ILE A 570 -22.38 16.45 -1.74
C ILE A 570 -23.39 15.68 -0.89
N VAL A 571 -24.33 15.03 -1.56
CA VAL A 571 -25.33 14.15 -0.95
C VAL A 571 -24.89 12.70 -1.07
N PHE A 572 -25.14 11.93 -0.03
CA PHE A 572 -24.76 10.53 0.10
C PHE A 572 -25.97 9.63 0.34
N GLU A 573 -25.96 8.48 -0.31
CA GLU A 573 -26.70 7.30 0.11
C GLU A 573 -25.97 6.60 1.28
N GLU A 574 -26.62 5.60 1.89
CA GLU A 574 -25.97 4.69 2.85
C GLU A 574 -24.72 4.08 2.24
N VAL A 575 -23.61 4.08 3.00
CA VAL A 575 -22.28 3.62 2.59
C VAL A 575 -21.83 4.12 1.20
N GLY A 576 -22.30 5.32 0.82
CA GLY A 576 -22.03 5.92 -0.48
C GLY A 576 -20.64 6.53 -0.59
N SER A 577 -19.98 6.34 -1.74
CA SER A 577 -18.70 6.95 -2.08
C SER A 577 -18.78 7.76 -3.37
N GLY A 578 -17.93 8.76 -3.51
CA GLY A 578 -17.81 9.55 -4.74
C GLY A 578 -16.47 10.22 -4.88
N GLY A 579 -16.15 10.62 -6.11
CA GLY A 579 -14.96 11.37 -6.45
C GLY A 579 -15.32 12.51 -7.38
N PHE A 580 -14.78 13.69 -7.09
CA PHE A 580 -15.14 14.92 -7.78
C PHE A 580 -13.91 15.77 -8.04
N VAL A 581 -13.84 16.40 -9.21
CA VAL A 581 -12.82 17.40 -9.53
C VAL A 581 -13.48 18.76 -9.44
N PHE A 582 -13.09 19.54 -8.43
CA PHE A 582 -13.47 20.93 -8.28
C PHE A 582 -12.46 21.82 -9.00
N THR A 583 -12.92 22.66 -9.91
CA THR A 583 -12.08 23.67 -10.57
C THR A 583 -12.48 25.05 -10.05
N THR A 584 -11.56 25.75 -9.38
CA THR A 584 -11.80 27.13 -8.94
C THR A 584 -12.01 28.03 -10.15
N SER A 585 -13.04 28.87 -10.11
CA SER A 585 -13.19 29.93 -11.11
C SER A 585 -12.12 30.97 -10.81
N ASP A 586 -10.98 30.91 -11.51
CA ASP A 586 -10.11 32.08 -11.53
C ASP A 586 -10.95 33.24 -12.06
N THR A 587 -11.16 34.28 -11.25
CA THR A 587 -11.54 35.58 -11.78
C THR A 587 -10.51 35.95 -12.84
N VAL A 588 -10.93 35.86 -14.10
CA VAL A 588 -10.18 36.31 -15.28
C VAL A 588 -9.48 37.65 -15.04
#